data_AF-A0AAN6XLP9-F1
#
_entry.id   AF-A0AAN6XLP9-F1
#
_cell.length_a   1.000
_cell.length_b   1.000
_cell.length_c   1.000
_cell.angle_alpha   90.00
_cell.angle_beta   90.00
_cell.angle_gamma   90.00
#
_symmetry.space_group_name_H-M   'P 1'
#
loop_
_entity.id
_entity.type
_entity.pdbx_description
1 polymer ?
#
loop_
_entity_poly.entity_id
_entity_poly.type
_entity_poly.pdbx_seq_one_letter_code
_entity_poly.pdbx_strand_id
1 'polypeptide(L)'
;MLTAAPHLYLRRPSPTTAEFTVTTCPPLTLPLRFCLLTISLLRVAITTAAATTIYSRFFHDPSQLTPPHATSITDLLYQGDLILLASHLLQTLHSSPPGQFLASITAPLSNSALAIIAGVITYFSLFTQLHTTESLLVLRGLGIQTSTSSSSFSSPIPNTSDGSNRWRGWKWWFWGTTPTKTRFIPTEKIRDVLINEAFRGFEVRYYLIVIVEGEEDVVVVFPKLLPGRKIVEEVWRGVRGCLYEGDPNHQSLGGSWGQTGTLGRKDS
;
A
#
# COMPACT_ATOMS: atom_id res chain seq x y z
N MET A 1 3.35 -2.77 -11.44
CA MET A 1 3.90 -3.29 -10.18
C MET A 1 5.39 -3.40 -10.37
N LEU A 2 6.21 -2.85 -9.46
CA LEU A 2 7.64 -3.11 -9.51
C LEU A 2 7.82 -4.60 -9.14
N THR A 3 8.03 -5.44 -10.14
CA THR A 3 8.16 -6.91 -10.03
C THR A 3 9.56 -7.28 -9.53
N ALA A 4 9.96 -6.72 -8.41
CA ALA A 4 11.15 -7.20 -7.70
C ALA A 4 10.80 -8.49 -6.96
N ALA A 5 11.76 -9.41 -6.87
CA ALA A 5 11.61 -10.60 -6.05
C ALA A 5 11.33 -10.19 -4.58
N PRO A 6 10.40 -10.87 -3.88
CA PRO A 6 10.07 -10.52 -2.51
C PRO A 6 11.31 -10.67 -1.63
N HIS A 7 11.54 -9.69 -0.75
CA HIS A 7 12.65 -9.68 0.20
C HIS A 7 12.12 -9.82 1.62
N LEU A 8 12.81 -10.63 2.44
CA LEU A 8 12.52 -10.80 3.85
C LEU A 8 13.34 -9.81 4.68
N TYR A 9 12.70 -9.12 5.61
CA TYR A 9 13.34 -8.31 6.63
C TYR A 9 12.99 -8.89 8.01
N LEU A 10 14.01 -9.26 8.76
CA LEU A 10 13.87 -9.80 10.11
C LEU A 10 14.28 -8.76 11.14
N ARG A 11 13.37 -8.44 12.06
CA ARG A 11 13.64 -7.55 13.20
C ARG A 11 13.35 -8.28 14.51
N ARG A 12 14.26 -8.21 15.47
CA ARG A 12 14.11 -8.80 16.81
C ARG A 12 14.28 -7.71 17.88
N PRO A 13 13.20 -6.98 18.24
CA PRO A 13 13.30 -5.91 19.24
C PRO A 13 13.51 -6.42 20.67
N SER A 14 13.12 -7.67 20.96
CA SER A 14 13.23 -8.33 22.25
C SER A 14 13.62 -9.80 22.02
N PRO A 15 14.29 -10.49 22.96
CA PRO A 15 14.51 -11.94 22.87
C PRO A 15 13.20 -12.75 22.72
N THR A 16 12.07 -12.20 23.16
CA THR A 16 10.74 -12.84 23.11
C THR A 16 9.89 -12.40 21.91
N THR A 17 10.44 -11.57 21.02
CA THR A 17 9.67 -10.96 19.91
C THR A 17 10.45 -11.01 18.61
N ALA A 18 9.83 -11.56 17.56
CA ALA A 18 10.38 -11.55 16.21
C ALA A 18 9.35 -11.01 15.22
N GLU A 19 9.75 -10.06 14.39
CA GLU A 19 8.96 -9.49 13.31
C GLU A 19 9.58 -9.88 11.97
N PHE A 20 8.80 -10.58 11.15
CA PHE A 20 9.15 -10.99 9.80
C PHE A 20 8.35 -10.15 8.81
N THR A 21 9.02 -9.27 8.08
CA THR A 21 8.37 -8.40 7.09
C THR A 21 8.82 -8.80 5.71
N VAL A 22 7.89 -9.23 4.87
CA VAL A 22 8.11 -9.55 3.45
C VAL A 22 7.61 -8.37 2.62
N THR A 23 8.44 -7.90 1.70
CA THR A 23 8.10 -6.75 0.86
C THR A 23 8.60 -6.93 -0.56
N THR A 24 7.85 -6.41 -1.53
CA THR A 24 8.31 -6.26 -2.92
C THR A 24 9.08 -4.96 -3.16
N CYS A 25 9.21 -4.10 -2.14
CA CYS A 25 10.07 -2.93 -2.24
C CYS A 25 11.54 -3.35 -2.15
N PRO A 26 12.34 -3.11 -3.19
CA PRO A 26 13.80 -3.18 -3.02
C PRO A 26 14.25 -2.13 -1.99
N PRO A 27 15.44 -2.31 -1.37
CA PRO A 27 15.99 -1.30 -0.46
C PRO A 27 16.03 0.07 -1.15
N LEU A 28 15.67 1.14 -0.43
CA LEU A 28 15.57 2.50 -0.97
C LEU A 28 16.94 3.06 -1.37
N THR A 29 17.43 2.64 -2.54
CA THR A 29 18.58 3.24 -3.21
C THR A 29 18.21 4.63 -3.76
N LEU A 30 19.20 5.51 -3.92
CA LEU A 30 19.00 6.83 -4.53
C LEU A 30 18.26 6.77 -5.89
N PRO A 31 18.64 5.90 -6.86
CA PRO A 31 17.89 5.81 -8.13
C PRO A 31 16.44 5.36 -7.94
N LEU A 32 16.15 4.47 -6.99
CA LEU A 32 14.77 4.08 -6.69
C LEU A 32 13.98 5.25 -6.11
N ARG A 33 14.59 6.07 -5.24
CA ARG A 33 13.95 7.28 -4.71
C ARG A 33 13.62 8.27 -5.82
N PHE A 34 14.55 8.52 -6.74
CA PHE A 34 14.28 9.33 -7.91
C PHE A 34 13.16 8.74 -8.77
N CYS A 35 13.16 7.44 -9.01
CA CYS A 35 12.10 6.75 -9.76
C CYS A 35 10.72 6.86 -9.06
N LEU A 36 10.65 6.68 -7.74
CA LEU A 36 9.40 6.84 -6.99
C LEU A 36 8.93 8.31 -6.99
N LEU A 37 9.86 9.26 -6.90
CA LEU A 37 9.57 10.68 -6.99
C LEU A 37 9.05 11.04 -8.39
N THR A 38 9.68 10.56 -9.46
CA THR A 38 9.21 10.81 -10.83
C THR A 38 7.85 10.19 -11.07
N ILE A 39 7.57 8.98 -10.56
CA ILE A 39 6.24 8.38 -10.60
C ILE A 39 5.23 9.23 -9.83
N SER A 40 5.59 9.75 -8.65
CA SER A 40 4.73 10.63 -7.85
C SER A 40 4.42 11.94 -8.58
N LEU A 41 5.44 12.60 -9.14
CA LEU A 41 5.28 13.81 -9.94
C LEU A 41 4.41 13.57 -11.17
N LEU A 42 4.62 12.46 -11.87
CA LEU A 42 3.79 12.07 -13.01
C LEU A 42 2.34 11.86 -12.60
N ARG A 43 2.09 11.23 -11.46
CA ARG A 43 0.72 11.06 -10.92
C ARG A 43 0.06 12.40 -10.63
N VAL A 44 0.77 13.30 -9.95
CA VAL A 44 0.29 14.65 -9.67
C VAL A 44 -0.03 15.39 -10.97
N ALA A 45 0.87 15.35 -11.96
CA ALA A 45 0.67 15.97 -13.26
C ALA A 45 -0.55 15.41 -14.02
N ILE A 46 -0.75 14.08 -13.97
CA ILE A 46 -1.91 13.44 -14.60
C ILE A 46 -3.21 13.86 -13.89
N THR A 47 -3.22 13.90 -12.56
CA THR A 47 -4.40 14.30 -11.79
C THR A 47 -4.74 15.78 -11.96
N THR A 48 -3.73 16.66 -12.02
CA THR A 48 -3.96 18.09 -12.25
C THR A 48 -4.44 18.32 -13.68
N ALA A 49 -3.86 17.65 -14.68
CA ALA A 49 -4.34 17.69 -16.05
C ALA A 49 -5.81 17.24 -16.18
N ALA A 50 -6.16 16.11 -15.55
CA ALA A 50 -7.54 15.63 -15.52
C ALA A 50 -8.49 16.66 -14.86
N ALA A 51 -8.11 17.23 -13.72
CA ALA A 51 -8.90 18.25 -13.03
C ALA A 51 -9.09 19.51 -13.89
N THR A 52 -8.04 20.00 -14.56
CA THR A 52 -8.12 21.16 -15.45
C THR A 52 -9.06 20.92 -16.63
N THR A 53 -9.01 19.74 -17.26
CA THR A 53 -9.90 19.42 -18.39
C THR A 53 -11.38 19.32 -17.97
N ILE A 54 -11.67 18.73 -16.81
CA ILE A 54 -13.02 18.68 -16.26
C ILE A 54 -13.51 20.10 -15.94
N TYR A 55 -12.69 20.91 -15.27
CA TYR A 55 -13.04 22.27 -14.92
C TYR A 55 -13.35 23.13 -16.15
N SER A 56 -12.48 23.11 -17.16
CA SER A 56 -12.67 23.91 -18.38
C SER A 56 -13.91 23.50 -19.18
N ARG A 57 -14.33 22.23 -19.11
CA ARG A 57 -15.44 21.71 -19.91
C ARG A 57 -16.81 21.87 -19.24
N PHE A 58 -16.85 21.82 -17.91
CA PHE A 58 -18.10 21.82 -17.15
C PHE A 58 -18.37 23.09 -16.35
N PHE A 59 -17.33 23.82 -15.94
CA PHE A 59 -17.44 24.95 -15.01
C PHE A 59 -16.94 26.27 -15.59
N HIS A 60 -16.36 26.27 -16.78
CA HIS A 60 -15.91 27.48 -17.45
C HIS A 60 -17.08 28.13 -18.20
N ASP A 61 -17.66 29.18 -17.61
CA ASP A 61 -18.59 30.05 -18.32
C ASP A 61 -17.83 31.09 -19.14
N PRO A 62 -17.89 31.07 -20.49
CA PRO A 62 -17.19 32.02 -21.36
C PRO A 62 -17.74 33.46 -21.24
N SER A 63 -18.87 33.65 -20.56
CA SER A 63 -19.54 34.93 -20.30
C SER A 63 -19.03 35.65 -19.05
N GLN A 64 -18.18 35.02 -18.23
CA GLN A 64 -17.45 35.73 -17.17
C GLN A 64 -16.30 36.53 -17.79
N LEU A 65 -16.64 37.64 -18.44
CA LEU A 65 -15.70 38.70 -18.72
C LEU A 65 -15.14 39.21 -17.38
N THR A 66 -13.81 39.13 -17.23
CA THR A 66 -12.97 39.88 -16.27
C THR A 66 -13.20 39.64 -14.76
N PRO A 67 -12.18 39.19 -14.00
CA PRO A 67 -12.12 39.54 -12.59
C PRO A 67 -11.80 41.06 -12.46
N PRO A 68 -12.61 41.84 -11.73
CA PRO A 68 -12.18 43.14 -11.27
C PRO A 68 -11.05 42.92 -10.26
N HIS A 69 -9.88 43.50 -10.54
CA HIS A 69 -8.63 43.44 -9.79
C HIS A 69 -7.77 42.20 -10.03
N ALA A 70 -6.51 42.46 -10.39
CA ALA A 70 -5.41 41.51 -10.36
C ALA A 70 -5.16 41.09 -8.89
N THR A 71 -5.93 40.13 -8.40
CA THR A 71 -5.70 39.53 -7.08
C THR A 71 -4.51 38.59 -7.20
N SER A 72 -3.40 38.95 -6.57
CA SER A 72 -2.22 38.10 -6.56
C SER A 72 -2.54 36.82 -5.77
N ILE A 73 -1.96 35.68 -6.14
CA ILE A 73 -2.16 34.38 -5.44
C ILE A 73 -1.92 34.53 -3.92
N THR A 74 -0.99 35.42 -3.55
CA THR A 74 -0.66 35.79 -2.18
C THR A 74 -1.82 36.43 -1.42
N ASP A 75 -2.63 37.25 -2.07
CA ASP A 75 -3.77 37.95 -1.46
C ASP A 75 -4.92 36.97 -1.20
N LEU A 76 -5.15 36.04 -2.14
CA LEU A 76 -6.12 34.96 -2.00
C LEU A 76 -5.74 33.95 -0.92
N LEU A 77 -4.44 33.65 -0.77
CA LEU A 77 -3.92 32.83 0.32
C LEU A 77 -4.13 33.50 1.68
N TYR A 78 -3.92 34.81 1.76
CA TYR A 78 -4.12 35.59 2.97
C TYR A 78 -5.61 35.70 3.37
N GLN A 79 -6.49 35.81 2.38
CA GLN A 79 -7.93 35.88 2.57
C GLN A 79 -8.56 34.53 2.93
N GLY A 80 -7.88 33.41 2.67
CA GLY A 80 -8.31 32.06 3.08
C GLY A 80 -9.38 31.43 2.20
N ASP A 81 -9.74 32.06 1.09
CA ASP A 81 -10.76 31.56 0.16
C ASP A 81 -10.20 30.48 -0.77
N LEU A 82 -10.11 29.25 -0.27
CA LEU A 82 -9.57 28.08 -0.99
C LEU A 82 -10.26 27.80 -2.33
N ILE A 83 -11.57 28.05 -2.43
CA ILE A 83 -12.36 27.74 -3.64
C ILE A 83 -12.00 28.70 -4.78
N LEU A 84 -11.89 29.99 -4.48
CA LEU A 84 -11.51 31.03 -5.45
C LEU A 84 -10.05 30.91 -5.85
N LEU A 85 -9.17 30.54 -4.92
CA LEU A 85 -7.78 30.22 -5.23
C LEU A 85 -7.68 29.03 -6.18
N ALA A 86 -8.42 27.95 -5.90
CA ALA A 86 -8.40 26.75 -6.73
C ALA A 86 -8.90 27.02 -8.16
N SER A 87 -10.01 27.75 -8.32
CA SER A 87 -10.52 28.12 -9.64
C SER A 87 -9.52 29.02 -10.41
N HIS A 88 -8.87 29.97 -9.74
CA HIS A 88 -7.86 30.83 -10.35
C HIS A 88 -6.61 30.05 -10.80
N LEU A 89 -6.13 29.10 -9.99
CA LEU A 89 -5.03 28.22 -10.37
C LEU A 89 -5.39 27.31 -11.55
N LEU A 90 -6.62 26.78 -11.58
CA LEU A 90 -7.08 25.95 -12.70
C LEU A 90 -7.22 26.75 -13.99
N GLN A 91 -7.67 28.01 -13.90
CA GLN A 91 -7.80 28.90 -15.05
C GLN A 91 -6.43 29.32 -15.62
N THR A 92 -5.47 29.67 -14.75
CA THR A 92 -4.09 29.98 -15.16
C THR A 92 -3.39 28.75 -15.76
N LEU A 93 -3.69 27.56 -15.25
CA LEU A 93 -3.16 26.31 -15.81
C LEU A 93 -3.80 25.96 -17.16
N HIS A 94 -5.09 26.26 -17.36
CA HIS A 94 -5.77 26.05 -18.65
C HIS A 94 -5.24 26.99 -19.74
N SER A 95 -4.96 28.26 -19.41
CA SER A 95 -4.46 29.24 -20.38
C SER A 95 -3.01 28.99 -20.82
N SER A 96 -2.27 28.16 -20.08
CA SER A 96 -0.91 27.77 -20.42
C SER A 96 -0.83 26.90 -21.70
N PRO A 97 0.29 26.89 -22.43
CA PRO A 97 0.49 26.05 -23.62
C PRO A 97 0.15 24.56 -23.46
N PRO A 98 0.50 23.88 -22.35
CA PRO A 98 0.12 22.47 -22.16
C PRO A 98 -1.39 22.29 -21.94
N GLY A 99 -2.07 23.25 -21.31
CA GLY A 99 -3.52 23.23 -21.12
C GLY A 99 -4.27 23.31 -22.46
N GLN A 100 -3.81 24.16 -23.37
CA GLN A 100 -4.37 24.29 -24.72
C GLN A 100 -4.14 23.04 -25.57
N PHE A 101 -2.97 22.39 -25.45
CA PHE A 101 -2.69 21.12 -26.11
C PHE A 101 -3.59 19.98 -25.60
N LEU A 102 -3.83 19.92 -24.28
CA LEU A 102 -4.80 18.97 -23.72
C LEU A 102 -6.22 19.25 -24.20
N ALA A 103 -6.60 20.53 -24.33
CA ALA A 103 -7.91 20.93 -24.84
C ALA A 103 -8.10 20.53 -26.31
N SER A 104 -7.06 20.61 -27.14
CA SER A 104 -7.16 20.19 -28.55
C SER A 104 -7.32 18.68 -28.72
N ILE A 105 -6.62 17.88 -27.90
CA ILE A 105 -6.76 16.41 -27.88
C ILE A 105 -8.15 15.99 -27.38
N THR A 106 -8.72 16.73 -26.44
CA THR A 106 -10.00 16.40 -25.80
C THR A 106 -11.22 16.99 -26.52
N ALA A 107 -11.03 17.95 -27.42
CA ALA A 107 -12.08 18.57 -28.23
C ALA A 107 -13.02 17.58 -28.97
N PRO A 108 -12.54 16.47 -29.57
CA PRO A 108 -13.42 15.52 -30.29
C PRO A 108 -14.26 14.63 -29.37
N LEU A 109 -14.03 14.62 -28.06
CA LEU A 109 -14.74 13.74 -27.12
C LEU A 109 -16.06 14.36 -26.65
N SER A 110 -17.08 13.52 -26.46
CA SER A 110 -18.32 13.93 -25.79
C SER A 110 -18.08 14.23 -24.32
N ASN A 111 -18.86 15.16 -23.74
CA ASN A 111 -18.67 15.61 -22.36
C ASN A 111 -18.77 14.44 -21.36
N SER A 112 -19.69 13.50 -21.57
CA SER A 112 -19.85 12.31 -20.73
C SER A 112 -18.69 11.33 -20.85
N ALA A 113 -18.19 11.07 -22.07
CA ALA A 113 -17.04 10.22 -22.28
C ALA A 113 -15.78 10.81 -21.63
N LEU A 114 -15.58 12.12 -21.73
CA LEU A 114 -14.46 12.81 -21.09
C LEU A 114 -14.50 12.69 -19.56
N ALA A 115 -15.66 12.90 -18.95
CA ALA A 115 -15.82 12.76 -17.50
C ALA A 115 -15.49 11.34 -17.02
N ILE A 116 -15.94 10.32 -17.75
CA ILE A 116 -15.64 8.91 -17.42
C ILE A 116 -14.14 8.64 -17.57
N ILE A 117 -13.52 9.02 -18.69
CA ILE A 117 -12.10 8.77 -18.94
C ILE A 117 -11.23 9.50 -17.92
N ALA A 118 -11.48 10.79 -17.67
CA ALA A 118 -10.74 11.58 -16.69
C ALA A 118 -10.94 11.04 -15.26
N GLY A 119 -12.15 10.59 -14.91
CA GLY A 119 -12.46 9.92 -13.65
C GLY A 119 -11.69 8.61 -13.47
N VAL A 120 -11.67 7.75 -14.49
CA VAL A 120 -10.94 6.48 -14.49
C VAL A 120 -9.43 6.71 -14.38
N ILE A 121 -8.88 7.67 -15.14
CA ILE A 121 -7.45 8.03 -15.09
C ILE A 121 -7.07 8.56 -13.70
N THR A 122 -7.88 9.46 -13.14
CA THR A 122 -7.66 10.02 -11.81
C THR A 122 -7.73 8.92 -10.75
N TYR A 123 -8.74 8.05 -10.83
CA TYR A 123 -8.90 6.90 -9.95
C TYR A 123 -7.67 5.97 -10.04
N PHE A 124 -7.25 5.58 -11.24
CA PHE A 124 -6.10 4.71 -11.41
C PHE A 124 -4.80 5.36 -10.91
N SER A 125 -4.62 6.67 -11.14
CA SER A 125 -3.46 7.43 -10.67
C SER A 125 -3.39 7.51 -9.13
N LEU A 126 -4.53 7.64 -8.45
CA LEU A 126 -4.59 7.76 -6.99
C LEU A 126 -4.54 6.41 -6.27
N PHE A 127 -5.20 5.39 -6.81
CA PHE A 127 -5.47 4.15 -6.06
C PHE A 127 -4.52 2.98 -6.39
N THR A 128 -3.68 3.11 -7.41
CA THR A 128 -2.71 2.05 -7.73
C THR A 128 -1.56 2.03 -6.71
N GLN A 129 -1.50 0.97 -5.91
CA GLN A 129 -0.39 0.74 -4.99
C GLN A 129 0.85 0.26 -5.73
N LEU A 130 1.98 0.90 -5.44
CA LEU A 130 3.27 0.61 -6.07
C LEU A 130 3.96 -0.60 -5.45
N HIS A 131 3.63 -0.92 -4.20
CA HIS A 131 4.25 -2.00 -3.45
C HIS A 131 3.26 -2.70 -2.52
N THR A 132 3.58 -3.94 -2.20
CA THR A 132 2.86 -4.75 -1.22
C THR A 132 3.84 -5.20 -0.16
N THR A 133 3.50 -4.90 1.09
CA THR A 133 4.19 -5.35 2.30
C THR A 133 3.25 -6.23 3.11
N GLU A 134 3.78 -7.34 3.61
CA GLU A 134 3.09 -8.22 4.54
C GLU A 134 4.03 -8.55 5.69
N SER A 135 3.56 -8.50 6.92
CA SER A 135 4.37 -8.78 8.10
C SER A 135 3.71 -9.80 9.01
N LEU A 136 4.57 -10.54 9.71
CA LEU A 136 4.23 -11.55 10.69
C LEU A 136 5.01 -11.20 11.97
N LEU A 137 4.30 -10.75 13.00
CA LEU A 137 4.86 -10.51 14.31
C LEU A 137 4.57 -11.71 15.19
N VAL A 138 5.61 -12.28 15.79
CA VAL A 138 5.53 -13.40 16.72
C VAL A 138 5.90 -12.89 18.10
N LEU A 139 5.00 -13.11 19.06
CA LEU A 139 5.16 -12.73 20.45
C LEU A 139 5.13 -14.01 21.30
N ARG A 140 6.27 -14.38 21.88
CA ARG A 140 6.41 -15.59 22.68
C ARG A 140 5.43 -15.57 23.84
N GLY A 141 4.64 -16.64 23.98
CA GLY A 141 3.62 -16.79 25.02
C GLY A 141 2.34 -15.97 24.80
N LEU A 142 2.27 -15.09 23.79
CA LEU A 142 1.07 -14.30 23.51
C LEU A 142 0.38 -14.77 22.23
N GLY A 143 1.10 -14.84 21.11
CA GLY A 143 0.54 -15.30 19.86
C GLY A 143 1.24 -14.74 18.63
N ILE A 144 0.55 -14.84 17.50
CA ILE A 144 1.00 -14.38 16.20
C ILE A 144 0.07 -13.27 15.72
N GLN A 145 0.65 -12.20 15.18
CA GLN A 145 -0.07 -11.16 14.47
C GLN A 145 0.36 -11.13 13.00
N THR A 146 -0.60 -11.26 12.10
CA THR A 146 -0.41 -11.05 10.66
C THR A 146 -0.87 -9.65 10.28
N SER A 147 -0.12 -8.97 9.42
CA SER A 147 -0.50 -7.66 8.86
C SER A 147 -0.26 -7.65 7.36
N THR A 148 -1.27 -7.28 6.58
CA THR A 148 -1.15 -7.15 5.12
C THR A 148 -1.53 -5.73 4.70
N SER A 149 -0.67 -5.07 3.92
CA SER A 149 -1.04 -3.86 3.20
C SER A 149 -2.12 -4.22 2.17
N SER A 150 -3.33 -3.69 2.38
CA SER A 150 -4.43 -3.94 1.45
C SER A 150 -4.38 -2.92 0.32
N SER A 151 -4.45 -3.41 -0.92
CA SER A 151 -4.70 -2.63 -2.12
C SER A 151 -6.01 -1.89 -1.94
N SER A 152 -6.03 -0.59 -2.27
CA SER A 152 -7.20 0.30 -2.22
C SER A 152 -8.42 -0.18 -3.04
N PHE A 153 -8.36 -1.39 -3.59
CA PHE A 153 -9.32 -2.02 -4.48
C PHE A 153 -10.21 -3.08 -3.79
N SER A 154 -9.98 -3.49 -2.53
CA SER A 154 -10.92 -4.41 -1.87
C SER A 154 -12.13 -3.66 -1.29
N SER A 155 -13.21 -3.65 -2.07
CA SER A 155 -14.62 -3.37 -1.74
C SER A 155 -14.97 -1.99 -1.14
N PRO A 156 -15.77 -1.15 -1.86
CA PRO A 156 -16.49 -0.02 -1.27
C PRO A 156 -17.69 -0.44 -0.40
N ILE A 157 -17.96 -1.74 -0.30
CA ILE A 157 -19.07 -2.30 0.48
C ILE A 157 -18.51 -2.80 1.83
N PRO A 158 -18.90 -2.18 2.96
CA PRO A 158 -18.51 -2.66 4.27
C PRO A 158 -19.25 -3.97 4.56
N ASN A 159 -18.56 -5.11 4.40
CA ASN A 159 -19.01 -6.35 5.04
C ASN A 159 -18.73 -6.22 6.54
N THR A 160 -19.73 -5.74 7.27
CA THR A 160 -19.72 -5.73 8.74
C THR A 160 -20.98 -6.41 9.24
N SER A 161 -20.85 -7.66 9.65
CA SER A 161 -21.72 -8.28 10.64
C SER A 161 -21.46 -7.73 12.06
N ASP A 162 -20.46 -6.87 12.22
CA ASP A 162 -20.09 -6.26 13.49
C ASP A 162 -20.21 -4.73 13.41
N GLY A 163 -21.15 -4.16 14.18
CA GLY A 163 -21.66 -2.78 14.05
C GLY A 163 -20.68 -1.66 14.39
N SER A 164 -19.40 -1.95 14.59
CA SER A 164 -18.39 -1.03 15.13
C SER A 164 -17.67 -0.16 14.09
N ASN A 165 -17.80 -0.42 12.78
CA ASN A 165 -16.96 0.23 11.76
C ASN A 165 -17.63 1.27 10.84
N ARG A 166 -18.85 1.76 11.14
CA ARG A 166 -19.53 2.79 10.32
C ARG A 166 -18.72 4.08 10.15
N TRP A 167 -17.87 4.44 11.12
CA TRP A 167 -17.05 5.66 11.07
C TRP A 167 -15.77 5.54 10.22
N ARG A 168 -15.31 4.31 9.90
CA ARG A 168 -14.09 4.12 9.10
C ARG A 168 -14.34 4.54 7.64
N GLY A 169 -15.54 4.30 7.11
CA GLY A 169 -15.96 4.59 5.73
C GLY A 169 -15.66 6.01 5.24
N TRP A 170 -15.89 7.02 6.07
CA TRP A 170 -15.74 8.43 5.66
C TRP A 170 -14.29 8.91 5.73
N LYS A 171 -13.47 8.37 6.65
CA LYS A 171 -12.02 8.65 6.70
C LYS A 171 -11.27 8.17 5.45
N TRP A 172 -11.73 7.06 4.83
CA TRP A 172 -11.18 6.54 3.58
C TRP A 172 -11.23 7.56 2.43
N TRP A 173 -12.37 8.25 2.30
CA TRP A 173 -12.61 9.21 1.23
C TRP A 173 -11.81 10.49 1.39
N PHE A 174 -11.55 10.93 2.63
CA PHE A 174 -10.90 12.21 2.90
C PHE A 174 -9.38 12.12 3.11
N TRP A 175 -8.82 11.01 3.63
CA TRP A 175 -7.41 11.00 4.12
C TRP A 175 -6.48 9.97 3.46
N GLY A 176 -6.93 9.20 2.46
CA GLY A 176 -6.06 8.36 1.61
C GLY A 176 -5.24 7.26 2.32
N THR A 177 -5.47 7.00 3.61
CA THR A 177 -4.70 6.02 4.39
C THR A 177 -5.08 4.60 3.97
N THR A 178 -4.27 3.90 3.16
CA THR A 178 -4.52 2.50 2.74
C THR A 178 -4.76 1.55 3.92
N PRO A 179 -5.72 0.59 3.86
CA PRO A 179 -6.02 -0.24 5.03
C PRO A 179 -4.91 -1.25 5.25
N THR A 180 -4.40 -1.35 6.47
CA THR A 180 -3.65 -2.51 6.90
C THR A 180 -4.66 -3.51 7.50
N LYS A 181 -4.74 -4.70 6.90
CA LYS A 181 -5.54 -5.79 7.48
C LYS A 181 -4.67 -6.47 8.53
N THR A 182 -4.98 -6.29 9.80
CA THR A 182 -4.29 -6.92 10.93
C THR A 182 -5.16 -8.01 11.53
N ARG A 183 -4.55 -9.15 11.88
CA ARG A 183 -5.23 -10.26 12.56
C ARG A 183 -4.31 -10.84 13.61
N PHE A 184 -4.79 -10.90 14.85
CA PHE A 184 -4.11 -11.50 15.97
C PHE A 184 -4.66 -12.90 16.25
N ILE A 185 -3.77 -13.85 16.51
CA ILE A 185 -4.07 -15.26 16.79
C ILE A 185 -3.36 -15.61 18.10
N PRO A 186 -4.09 -15.84 19.21
CA PRO A 186 -3.51 -16.24 20.49
C PRO A 186 -2.75 -17.57 20.39
N THR A 187 -1.66 -17.72 21.15
CA THR A 187 -0.87 -18.97 21.19
C THR A 187 -1.70 -20.19 21.54
N GLU A 188 -2.63 -20.05 22.51
CA GLU A 188 -3.55 -21.11 22.96
C GLU A 188 -4.38 -21.72 21.82
N LYS A 189 -4.66 -20.93 20.77
CA LYS A 189 -5.45 -21.36 19.62
C LYS A 189 -4.59 -21.91 18.49
N ILE A 190 -3.27 -21.78 18.55
CA ILE A 190 -2.36 -22.24 17.49
C ILE A 190 -2.08 -23.72 17.73
N ARG A 191 -2.61 -24.58 16.86
CA ARG A 191 -2.30 -26.01 16.90
C ARG A 191 -0.91 -26.27 16.33
N ASP A 192 -0.68 -25.78 15.11
CA ASP A 192 0.61 -25.90 14.46
C ASP A 192 0.80 -24.85 13.36
N VAL A 193 2.05 -24.66 12.95
CA VAL A 193 2.46 -23.84 11.82
C VAL A 193 3.18 -24.73 10.82
N LEU A 194 2.63 -24.83 9.61
CA LEU A 194 3.10 -25.73 8.57
C LEU A 194 3.49 -24.98 7.31
N ILE A 195 4.42 -25.54 6.54
CA ILE A 195 4.69 -25.12 5.17
C ILE A 195 3.92 -26.08 4.28
N ASN A 196 3.08 -25.53 3.39
CA ASN A 196 2.39 -26.33 2.39
C ASN A 196 2.82 -25.94 0.97
N GLU A 197 2.72 -26.91 0.06
CA GLU A 197 2.96 -26.74 -1.37
C GLU A 197 1.61 -26.72 -2.11
N ALA A 198 1.46 -25.81 -3.07
CA ALA A 198 0.32 -25.82 -3.98
C ALA A 198 0.73 -25.43 -5.39
N PHE A 199 -0.05 -25.93 -6.35
CA PHE A 199 0.06 -25.54 -7.76
C PHE A 199 -0.72 -24.25 -7.99
N ARG A 200 -0.05 -23.24 -8.55
CA ARG A 200 -0.69 -22.02 -9.06
C ARG A 200 -0.42 -21.92 -10.55
N GLY A 201 -1.38 -22.34 -11.37
CA GLY A 201 -1.15 -22.53 -12.80
C GLY A 201 -0.15 -23.67 -13.03
N PHE A 202 1.01 -23.37 -13.62
CA PHE A 202 2.10 -24.33 -13.87
C PHE A 202 3.30 -24.16 -12.92
N GLU A 203 3.18 -23.31 -11.89
CA GLU A 203 4.24 -23.06 -10.91
C GLU A 203 3.89 -23.72 -9.57
N VAL A 204 4.87 -24.39 -8.94
CA VAL A 204 4.76 -24.87 -7.57
C VAL A 204 5.13 -23.73 -6.62
N ARG A 205 4.21 -23.38 -5.72
CA ARG A 205 4.41 -22.33 -4.72
C ARG A 205 4.31 -22.89 -3.31
N TYR A 206 5.17 -22.35 -2.46
CA TYR A 206 5.22 -22.64 -1.04
C TYR A 206 4.48 -21.54 -0.29
N TYR A 207 3.66 -21.91 0.68
CA TYR A 207 2.96 -20.97 1.53
C TYR A 207 2.96 -21.46 2.97
N LEU A 208 3.08 -20.52 3.88
CA LEU A 208 3.07 -20.78 5.31
C LEU A 208 1.62 -20.72 5.80
N ILE A 209 1.18 -21.74 6.53
CA ILE A 209 -0.16 -21.80 7.11
C ILE A 209 -0.09 -21.95 8.62
N VAL A 210 -1.02 -21.30 9.30
CA VAL A 210 -1.26 -21.47 10.75
C VAL A 210 -2.59 -22.17 10.90
N ILE A 211 -2.58 -23.33 11.56
CA ILE A 211 -3.78 -24.08 11.92
C ILE A 211 -4.29 -23.53 13.24
N VAL A 212 -5.49 -22.96 13.21
CA VAL A 212 -6.14 -22.35 14.37
C VAL A 212 -7.26 -23.24 14.86
N GLU A 213 -7.29 -23.50 16.16
CA GLU A 213 -8.36 -24.25 16.80
C GLU A 213 -9.69 -23.47 16.79
N GLY A 214 -10.76 -24.16 16.38
CA GLY A 214 -12.10 -23.59 16.30
C GLY A 214 -12.38 -22.78 15.03
N GLU A 215 -11.45 -22.76 14.07
CA GLU A 215 -11.67 -22.17 12.75
C GLU A 215 -11.72 -23.29 11.68
N GLU A 216 -12.68 -23.19 10.75
CA GLU A 216 -12.80 -24.14 9.63
C GLU A 216 -11.72 -23.90 8.56
N ASP A 217 -11.31 -22.64 8.39
CA ASP A 217 -10.31 -22.22 7.41
C ASP A 217 -8.91 -22.08 8.03
N VAL A 218 -7.89 -22.55 7.32
CA VAL A 218 -6.48 -22.30 7.70
C VAL A 218 -6.07 -20.86 7.41
N VAL A 219 -5.19 -20.31 8.25
CA VAL A 219 -4.70 -18.95 8.05
C VAL A 219 -3.43 -18.98 7.22
N VAL A 220 -3.52 -18.51 5.97
CA VAL A 220 -2.34 -18.32 5.12
C VAL A 220 -1.58 -17.08 5.57
N VAL A 221 -0.32 -17.27 5.91
CA VAL A 221 0.63 -16.20 6.23
C VAL A 221 1.24 -15.70 4.92
N PHE A 222 1.19 -14.38 4.72
CA PHE A 222 1.55 -13.70 3.47
C PHE A 222 0.66 -14.05 2.25
N PRO A 223 -0.66 -13.81 2.33
CA PRO A 223 -1.62 -14.24 1.31
C PRO A 223 -1.41 -13.58 -0.07
N LYS A 224 -0.81 -12.39 -0.14
CA LYS A 224 -0.60 -11.69 -1.41
C LYS A 224 0.76 -11.97 -2.02
N LEU A 225 1.81 -11.95 -1.20
CA LEU A 225 3.18 -12.01 -1.68
C LEU A 225 3.59 -13.43 -2.06
N LEU A 226 3.07 -14.44 -1.35
CA LEU A 226 3.41 -15.86 -1.54
C LEU A 226 4.91 -16.05 -1.84
N PRO A 227 5.78 -15.70 -0.88
CA PRO A 227 7.21 -15.66 -1.12
C PRO A 227 7.77 -17.06 -1.43
N GLY A 228 8.92 -17.10 -2.09
CA GLY A 228 9.58 -18.37 -2.45
C GLY A 228 10.00 -19.20 -1.23
N ARG A 229 10.26 -20.49 -1.46
CA ARG A 229 10.58 -21.51 -0.45
C ARG A 229 11.59 -21.04 0.61
N LYS A 230 12.72 -20.45 0.21
CA LYS A 230 13.78 -20.02 1.14
C LYS A 230 13.27 -19.06 2.21
N ILE A 231 12.46 -18.08 1.81
CA ILE A 231 11.87 -17.09 2.72
C ILE A 231 10.85 -17.76 3.64
N VAL A 232 10.00 -18.62 3.09
CA VAL A 232 8.97 -19.35 3.86
C VAL A 232 9.62 -20.24 4.92
N GLU A 233 10.69 -20.97 4.57
CA GLU A 233 11.44 -21.82 5.50
C GLU A 233 12.12 -21.02 6.62
N GLU A 234 12.74 -19.88 6.32
CA GLU A 234 13.34 -19.01 7.34
C GLU A 234 12.30 -18.47 8.33
N VAL A 235 11.16 -18.00 7.82
CA VAL A 235 10.05 -17.52 8.66
C VAL A 235 9.50 -18.66 9.51
N TRP A 236 9.26 -19.84 8.92
CA TRP A 236 8.76 -21.01 9.64
C TRP A 236 9.68 -21.42 10.80
N ARG A 237 11.00 -21.52 10.55
CA ARG A 237 11.99 -21.84 11.60
C ARG A 237 11.97 -20.80 12.70
N GLY A 238 11.93 -19.52 12.34
CA GLY A 238 11.90 -18.44 13.31
C GLY A 238 10.62 -18.39 14.15
N VAL A 239 9.46 -18.64 13.53
CA VAL A 239 8.17 -18.73 14.23
C VAL A 239 8.16 -19.90 15.19
N ARG A 240 8.56 -21.10 14.74
CA ARG A 240 8.64 -22.30 15.58
C ARG A 240 9.60 -22.10 16.75
N GLY A 241 10.77 -21.49 16.51
CA GLY A 241 11.70 -21.15 17.59
C GLY A 241 11.06 -20.25 18.65
N CYS A 242 10.42 -19.16 18.22
CA CYS A 242 9.76 -18.24 19.16
C CYS A 242 8.56 -18.83 19.91
N LEU A 243 7.80 -19.73 19.28
CA LEU A 243 6.62 -20.36 19.90
C LEU A 243 6.98 -21.55 20.80
N TYR A 244 7.95 -22.39 20.40
CA TYR A 244 8.20 -23.70 21.04
C TYR A 244 9.55 -23.80 21.79
N GLU A 245 10.58 -22.98 21.51
CA GLU A 245 11.86 -23.00 22.26
C GLU A 245 11.76 -22.40 23.68
N GLY A 246 10.55 -22.33 24.23
CA GLY A 246 10.29 -22.12 25.65
C GLY A 246 9.80 -23.34 26.39
N ASP A 247 9.56 -24.44 25.70
CA ASP A 247 9.11 -25.68 26.33
C ASP A 247 10.34 -26.54 26.70
N PRO A 248 10.62 -26.77 28.00
CA PRO A 248 11.78 -27.55 28.44
C PRO A 248 11.78 -29.00 27.92
N ASN A 249 10.66 -29.48 27.36
CA ASN A 249 10.53 -30.83 26.80
C ASN A 249 11.09 -31.00 25.36
N HIS A 250 11.48 -29.92 24.66
CA HIS A 250 11.96 -29.98 23.27
C HIS A 250 13.47 -29.65 23.09
N GLN A 251 14.29 -29.79 24.14
CA GLN A 251 15.71 -29.41 24.12
C GLN A 251 16.66 -30.33 23.29
N SER A 252 16.18 -31.34 22.58
CA SER A 252 17.09 -32.29 21.89
C SER A 252 17.47 -31.94 20.45
N LEU A 253 16.93 -30.89 19.83
CA LEU A 253 17.17 -30.59 18.41
C LEU A 253 17.23 -29.09 18.10
N GLY A 254 18.27 -28.38 18.58
CA GLY A 254 18.43 -26.95 18.30
C GLY A 254 19.88 -26.51 18.36
N GLY A 255 20.63 -26.76 17.27
CA GLY A 255 22.01 -26.34 17.12
C GLY A 255 22.18 -24.82 17.24
N SER A 256 23.30 -24.45 17.85
CA SER A 256 23.86 -23.10 18.01
C SER A 256 23.49 -22.12 16.88
N TRP A 257 22.77 -21.06 17.25
CA TRP A 257 22.53 -19.91 16.37
C TRP A 257 23.85 -19.18 16.15
N GLY A 258 24.50 -19.46 15.02
CA GLY A 258 25.63 -18.69 14.53
C GLY A 258 25.23 -17.25 14.24
N GLN A 259 25.91 -16.31 14.90
CA GLN A 259 25.97 -14.93 14.46
C GLN A 259 26.60 -14.87 13.06
N THR A 260 25.83 -14.42 12.07
CA THR A 260 26.34 -14.01 10.75
C THR A 260 25.25 -13.12 10.14
N GLY A 261 25.49 -11.93 9.64
CA GLY A 261 26.64 -11.05 9.61
C GLY A 261 26.11 -9.74 9.03
N THR A 262 26.25 -8.65 9.76
CA THR A 262 26.04 -7.30 9.23
C THR A 262 27.13 -7.05 8.18
N LEU A 263 26.77 -7.10 6.89
CA LEU A 263 27.67 -6.68 5.82
C LEU A 263 27.75 -5.13 5.82
N GLY A 264 28.48 -4.61 6.81
CA GLY A 264 28.91 -3.22 6.87
C GLY A 264 30.06 -3.02 5.90
N ARG A 265 29.75 -2.36 4.78
CA ARG A 265 30.70 -1.76 3.84
C ARG A 265 31.67 -0.86 4.61
N LYS A 266 32.95 -1.25 4.65
CA LYS A 266 34.06 -0.38 5.08
C LYS A 266 34.64 0.24 3.82
N ASP A 267 34.56 1.56 3.77
CA ASP A 267 35.21 2.37 2.78
C ASP A 267 36.74 2.27 2.95
N SER A 268 37.44 2.25 1.83
CA SER A 268 38.86 2.56 1.66
C SER A 268 38.96 3.52 0.49
#